data_AF-A0A932Q7B8-F1
#
_entry.id   AF-A0A932Q7B8-F1
#
_cell.length_a   1.000
_cell.length_b   1.000
_cell.length_c   1.000
_cell.angle_alpha   90.00
_cell.angle_beta   90.00
_cell.angle_gamma   90.00
#
_symmetry.space_group_name_H-M   'P 1'
#
loop_
_entity.id
_entity.type
_entity.pdbx_description
1 polymer ?
#
loop_
_entity_poly.entity_id
_entity_poly.type
_entity_poly.pdbx_seq_one_letter_code
_entity_poly.pdbx_strand_id
1 'polypeptide(L)'
;MAAEDVFIGYNFCGAVHGTVIPQRLQNLCIRDYARGKGFNITFSVSEYTDPQRSLMLFAQFEFKDRVLSGLVFFSLLLLPVDPVRRKDFYTRVLAAKVVVHFALEDLVLSTAQDAAEMERLYCISVDKRLI
;
A
#
# COMPACT_ATOMS: atom_id res chain seq x y z
N MET A 1 10.10 -22.85 -15.02
CA MET A 1 9.88 -21.40 -14.94
C MET A 1 9.50 -21.09 -13.50
N ALA A 2 10.32 -20.34 -12.76
CA ALA A 2 9.90 -19.84 -11.46
C ALA A 2 8.64 -18.97 -11.67
N ALA A 3 7.64 -19.11 -10.81
CA ALA A 3 6.48 -18.22 -10.86
C ALA A 3 6.99 -16.78 -10.69
N GLU A 4 6.77 -15.91 -11.68
CA GLU A 4 7.07 -14.50 -11.51
C GLU A 4 6.19 -13.96 -10.40
N ASP A 5 6.78 -13.26 -9.43
CA ASP A 5 6.01 -12.64 -8.37
C ASP A 5 5.19 -11.48 -8.95
N VAL A 6 3.87 -11.69 -8.98
CA VAL A 6 2.92 -10.74 -9.54
C VAL A 6 2.50 -9.76 -8.46
N PHE A 7 2.75 -8.48 -8.71
CA PHE A 7 2.39 -7.39 -7.81
C PHE A 7 1.43 -6.39 -8.47
N ILE A 8 0.59 -5.76 -7.65
CA ILE A 8 -0.28 -4.66 -8.04
C ILE A 8 0.20 -3.37 -7.39
N GLY A 9 0.35 -2.31 -8.17
CA GLY A 9 0.66 -0.98 -7.66
C GLY A 9 -0.58 -0.29 -7.12
N TYR A 10 -0.43 0.54 -6.09
CA TYR A 10 -1.53 1.31 -5.52
C TYR A 10 -1.12 2.76 -5.31
N ASN A 11 -1.88 3.66 -5.94
CA ASN A 11 -1.64 5.10 -5.94
C ASN A 11 -2.95 5.86 -5.66
N PHE A 12 -2.83 7.18 -5.47
CA PHE A 12 -3.96 8.02 -5.12
C PHE A 12 -4.04 9.26 -6.00
N CYS A 13 -5.25 9.68 -6.38
CA CYS A 13 -5.45 10.87 -7.23
C CYS A 13 -5.69 12.16 -6.43
N GLY A 14 -6.06 12.07 -5.15
CA GLY A 14 -6.27 13.23 -4.28
C GLY A 14 -5.03 13.64 -3.48
N ALA A 15 -5.22 14.56 -2.53
CA ALA A 15 -4.14 14.95 -1.62
C ALA A 15 -3.76 13.78 -0.70
N VAL A 16 -2.48 13.42 -0.68
CA VAL A 16 -1.89 12.53 0.32
C VAL A 16 -1.40 13.41 1.45
N HIS A 17 -2.05 13.33 2.60
CA HIS A 17 -1.72 14.15 3.77
C HIS A 17 -1.59 15.66 3.47
N GLY A 18 -2.52 16.21 2.69
CA GLY A 18 -2.53 17.63 2.32
C GLY A 18 -1.58 18.02 1.17
N THR A 19 -0.76 17.08 0.68
CA THR A 19 0.12 17.30 -0.49
C THR A 19 -0.44 16.62 -1.72
N VAL A 20 -0.53 17.35 -2.84
CA VAL A 20 -0.93 16.78 -4.13
C VAL A 20 0.31 16.30 -4.85
N ILE A 21 0.49 14.98 -4.92
CA ILE A 21 1.57 14.35 -5.69
C ILE A 21 0.97 13.83 -6.99
N PRO A 22 1.43 14.26 -8.18
CA PRO A 22 0.92 13.77 -9.44
C PRO A 22 0.99 12.23 -9.52
N GLN A 23 -0.11 11.60 -9.92
CA GLN A 23 -0.23 10.14 -10.07
C GLN A 23 0.91 9.54 -10.92
N ARG A 24 1.40 10.28 -11.92
CA ARG A 24 2.56 9.87 -12.75
C ARG A 24 3.84 9.70 -11.93
N LEU A 25 4.09 10.59 -10.97
CA LEU A 25 5.27 10.51 -10.09
C LEU A 25 5.12 9.37 -9.09
N GLN A 26 3.91 9.16 -8.56
CA GLN A 26 3.63 8.02 -7.69
C GLN A 26 3.88 6.69 -8.42
N ASN A 27 3.40 6.56 -9.66
CA ASN A 27 3.63 5.38 -10.49
C ASN A 27 5.11 5.20 -10.86
N LEU A 28 5.84 6.29 -11.10
CA LEU A 28 7.27 6.21 -11.35
C LEU A 28 8.01 5.64 -10.13
N CYS A 29 7.70 6.14 -8.93
CA CYS A 29 8.26 5.63 -7.67
C CYS A 29 7.93 4.15 -7.45
N ILE A 30 6.66 3.74 -7.59
CA ILE A 30 6.25 2.33 -7.47
C ILE A 30 7.02 1.44 -8.46
N ARG A 31 7.15 1.86 -9.72
CA ARG A 31 7.83 1.06 -10.76
C ARG A 31 9.33 1.00 -10.54
N ASP A 32 9.95 2.09 -10.10
CA ASP A 32 11.37 2.12 -9.80
C ASP A 32 11.70 1.20 -8.62
N TYR A 33 10.91 1.29 -7.55
CA TYR A 33 10.96 0.39 -6.41
C TYR A 33 10.83 -1.08 -6.82
N ALA A 34 9.78 -1.41 -7.56
CA ALA A 34 9.50 -2.77 -8.01
C ALA A 34 10.64 -3.33 -8.86
N ARG A 35 11.17 -2.52 -9.79
CA ARG A 35 12.32 -2.90 -10.62
C ARG A 35 13.56 -3.21 -9.77
N GLY A 36 13.83 -2.41 -8.74
CA GLY A 36 14.95 -2.65 -7.82
C GLY A 36 14.85 -3.97 -7.05
N LYS A 37 13.64 -4.51 -6.85
CA LYS A 37 13.39 -5.78 -6.16
C LYS A 37 13.11 -6.95 -7.12
N GLY A 38 13.11 -6.73 -8.44
CA GLY A 38 12.79 -7.75 -9.43
C GLY A 38 11.31 -8.10 -9.54
N PHE A 39 10.41 -7.23 -9.05
CA PHE A 39 8.97 -7.46 -9.07
C PHE A 39 8.35 -7.10 -10.41
N ASN A 40 7.32 -7.86 -10.82
CA ASN A 40 6.53 -7.54 -12.00
C ASN A 40 5.21 -6.84 -11.60
N ILE A 41 5.12 -5.52 -11.82
CA ILE A 41 3.88 -4.76 -11.61
C ILE A 41 2.93 -4.95 -12.79
N THR A 42 1.82 -5.67 -12.59
CA THR A 42 0.87 -5.94 -13.68
C THR A 42 0.05 -4.70 -14.06
N PHE A 43 -0.49 -4.00 -13.07
CA PHE A 43 -1.19 -2.73 -13.24
C PHE A 43 -1.16 -1.93 -11.93
N SER A 44 -1.57 -0.67 -11.99
CA SER A 44 -1.72 0.18 -10.80
C SER A 44 -3.18 0.56 -10.62
N VAL A 45 -3.71 0.36 -9.42
CA VAL A 45 -5.03 0.84 -9.02
C VAL A 45 -4.89 2.26 -8.49
N SER A 46 -5.83 3.10 -8.90
CA SER A 46 -5.91 4.50 -8.51
C SER A 46 -7.21 4.75 -7.82
N GLU A 47 -7.14 5.27 -6.60
CA GLU A 47 -8.33 5.69 -5.89
C GLU A 47 -8.62 7.17 -6.09
N TYR A 48 -9.91 7.44 -6.30
CA TYR A 48 -10.45 8.75 -6.69
C TYR A 48 -11.31 9.39 -5.58
N THR A 49 -11.54 8.70 -4.46
CA THR A 49 -12.36 9.18 -3.35
C THR A 49 -11.57 9.22 -2.03
N ASP A 50 -11.83 10.26 -1.23
CA ASP A 50 -11.26 10.64 0.07
C ASP A 50 -10.43 9.55 0.80
N PRO A 51 -9.14 9.82 1.14
CA PRO A 51 -8.28 8.90 1.91
C PRO A 51 -8.90 8.40 3.22
N GLN A 52 -9.87 9.14 3.78
CA GLN A 52 -10.57 8.73 4.99
C GLN A 52 -11.54 7.55 4.80
N ARG A 53 -11.91 7.22 3.56
CA ARG A 53 -12.95 6.21 3.26
C ARG A 53 -12.45 5.01 2.51
N SER A 54 -11.20 5.00 2.07
CA SER A 54 -10.79 4.07 1.04
C SER A 54 -10.27 2.73 1.58
N LEU A 55 -11.09 1.71 1.29
CA LEU A 55 -10.81 0.27 1.35
C LEU A 55 -11.49 -0.41 0.15
N MET A 56 -11.78 0.35 -0.94
CA MET A 56 -12.45 -0.20 -2.12
C MET A 56 -11.60 -1.27 -2.81
N LEU A 57 -10.28 -1.19 -2.59
CA LEU A 57 -9.28 -2.17 -2.95
C LEU A 57 -9.62 -3.60 -2.47
N PHE A 58 -10.20 -3.75 -1.27
CA PHE A 58 -10.54 -5.07 -0.73
C PHE A 58 -11.72 -5.75 -1.41
N ALA A 59 -12.64 -5.00 -2.02
CA ALA A 59 -13.78 -5.56 -2.74
C ALA A 59 -13.38 -6.14 -4.11
N GLN A 60 -12.24 -5.70 -4.66
CA GLN A 60 -11.74 -6.16 -5.96
C GLN A 60 -10.81 -7.38 -5.84
N PHE A 61 -10.30 -7.66 -4.63
CA PHE A 61 -9.42 -8.78 -4.37
C PHE A 61 -10.17 -10.01 -3.87
N GLU A 62 -11.26 -10.39 -4.52
CA GLU A 62 -11.69 -11.80 -4.45
C GLU A 62 -10.58 -12.66 -5.08
N PHE A 63 -9.63 -13.07 -4.25
CA PHE A 63 -8.47 -13.88 -4.57
C PHE A 63 -8.87 -15.33 -4.90
N LYS A 64 -9.80 -15.53 -5.84
CA LYS A 64 -10.25 -16.87 -6.20
C LYS A 64 -9.38 -17.56 -7.24
N ASP A 65 -8.73 -16.82 -8.15
CA ASP A 65 -8.08 -17.44 -9.31
C ASP A 65 -6.72 -16.87 -9.73
N ARG A 66 -6.13 -15.91 -8.99
CA ARG A 66 -4.76 -15.41 -9.28
C ARG A 66 -3.89 -15.38 -8.03
N VAL A 67 -2.72 -16.00 -8.14
CA VAL A 67 -1.62 -15.97 -7.17
C VAL A 67 -1.03 -14.56 -7.19
N LEU A 68 -1.63 -13.63 -6.43
CA LEU A 68 -1.02 -12.33 -6.17
C LEU A 68 0.07 -12.52 -5.12
N SER A 69 1.33 -12.19 -5.46
CA SER A 69 2.43 -12.24 -4.50
C SER A 69 2.39 -11.09 -3.51
N GLY A 70 1.89 -9.91 -3.94
CA GLY A 70 1.78 -8.77 -3.06
C GLY A 70 1.21 -7.49 -3.67
N LEU A 71 1.24 -6.43 -2.86
CA LEU A 71 0.83 -5.07 -3.21
C LEU A 71 2.02 -4.12 -3.05
N VAL A 72 2.09 -3.07 -3.88
CA VAL A 72 3.07 -1.99 -3.76
C VAL A 72 2.33 -0.66 -3.71
N PHE A 73 2.16 -0.14 -2.50
CA PHE A 73 1.61 1.18 -2.22
C PHE A 73 2.66 2.24 -2.53
N PHE A 74 2.22 3.40 -3.02
CA PHE A 74 3.13 4.54 -3.16
C PHE A 74 3.71 4.96 -1.80
N SER A 75 2.87 5.09 -0.77
CA SER A 75 3.28 5.58 0.56
C SER A 75 2.49 4.91 1.67
N LEU A 76 3.10 4.79 2.86
CA LEU A 76 2.44 4.41 4.12
C LEU A 76 1.21 5.28 4.43
N LEU A 77 1.24 6.55 4.02
CA LEU A 77 0.16 7.51 4.24
C LEU A 77 -1.10 7.24 3.40
N LEU A 78 -1.03 6.25 2.50
CA LEU A 78 -2.21 5.74 1.80
C LEU A 78 -3.00 4.71 2.62
N LEU A 79 -2.52 4.33 3.82
CA LEU A 79 -3.33 3.55 4.75
C LEU A 79 -4.54 4.36 5.25
N PRO A 80 -5.65 3.66 5.60
CA PRO A 80 -6.84 4.31 6.15
C PRO A 80 -6.53 5.26 7.31
N VAL A 81 -7.21 6.40 7.38
CA VAL A 81 -7.05 7.34 8.51
C VAL A 81 -7.67 6.78 9.81
N ASP A 82 -8.73 5.99 9.68
CA ASP A 82 -9.37 5.32 10.82
C ASP A 82 -8.51 4.15 11.33
N PRO A 83 -8.06 4.16 12.60
CA PRO A 83 -7.23 3.10 13.17
C PRO A 83 -7.93 1.72 13.18
N VAL A 84 -9.26 1.68 13.31
CA VAL A 84 -10.01 0.41 13.26
C VAL A 84 -9.90 -0.20 11.88
N ARG A 85 -10.02 0.63 10.83
CA ARG A 85 -9.86 0.21 9.43
C ARG A 85 -8.42 -0.19 9.08
N ARG A 86 -7.40 0.51 9.59
CA ARG A 86 -6.00 0.08 9.42
C ARG A 86 -5.75 -1.27 10.06
N LYS A 87 -6.25 -1.48 11.28
CA LYS A 87 -6.12 -2.76 11.98
C LYS A 87 -6.80 -3.90 11.21
N ASP A 88 -8.00 -3.65 10.66
CA ASP A 88 -8.67 -4.61 9.77
C ASP A 88 -7.82 -4.91 8.53
N PHE A 89 -7.27 -3.87 7.88
CA PHE A 89 -6.36 -4.02 6.75
C PHE A 89 -5.18 -4.94 7.08
N TYR A 90 -4.42 -4.65 8.15
CA TYR A 90 -3.28 -5.47 8.57
C TYR A 90 -3.68 -6.92 8.81
N THR A 91 -4.79 -7.12 9.53
CA THR A 91 -5.27 -8.47 9.86
C THR A 91 -5.58 -9.27 8.60
N ARG A 92 -6.22 -8.65 7.61
CA ARG A 92 -6.64 -9.29 6.37
C ARG A 92 -5.47 -9.63 5.46
N VAL A 93 -4.53 -8.70 5.26
CA VAL A 93 -3.37 -8.95 4.38
C VAL A 93 -2.47 -10.05 4.94
N LEU A 94 -2.27 -10.06 6.27
CA LEU A 94 -1.50 -11.11 6.95
C LEU A 94 -2.21 -12.47 6.88
N ALA A 95 -3.54 -12.50 7.09
CA ALA A 95 -4.32 -13.74 6.97
C ALA A 95 -4.30 -14.31 5.54
N ALA A 96 -4.29 -13.44 4.54
CA ALA A 96 -4.18 -13.82 3.13
C ALA A 96 -2.74 -14.14 2.69
N LYS A 97 -1.74 -13.96 3.56
CA LYS A 97 -0.30 -14.10 3.26
C LYS A 97 0.16 -13.22 2.08
N VAL A 98 -0.45 -12.04 1.95
CA VAL A 98 -0.12 -11.05 0.92
C VAL A 98 0.91 -10.09 1.51
N VAL A 99 2.05 -9.93 0.84
CA VAL A 99 3.08 -8.96 1.25
C VAL A 99 2.69 -7.58 0.73
N VAL A 100 2.79 -6.55 1.57
CA VAL A 100 2.52 -5.15 1.18
C VAL A 100 3.79 -4.33 1.29
N HIS A 101 4.17 -3.68 0.21
CA HIS A 101 5.30 -2.75 0.16
C HIS A 101 4.81 -1.31 0.16
N PHE A 102 5.56 -0.41 0.78
CA PHE A 102 5.36 1.04 0.70
C PHE A 102 6.60 1.66 0.06
N ALA A 103 6.48 2.06 -1.21
CA ALA A 103 7.61 2.37 -2.08
C ALA A 103 8.38 3.62 -1.66
N LEU A 104 7.69 4.67 -1.23
CA LEU A 104 8.31 5.94 -0.84
C LEU A 104 9.17 5.79 0.43
N GLU A 105 8.72 4.98 1.39
CA GLU A 105 9.40 4.79 2.67
C GLU A 105 10.33 3.55 2.70
N ASP A 106 10.38 2.75 1.62
CA ASP A 106 11.04 1.43 1.55
C ASP A 106 10.65 0.51 2.74
N LEU A 107 9.35 0.49 3.07
CA LEU A 107 8.79 -0.33 4.14
C LEU A 107 8.10 -1.57 3.59
N VAL A 108 8.09 -2.64 4.39
CA VAL A 108 7.47 -3.92 4.03
C VAL A 108 6.60 -4.42 5.20
N LEU A 109 5.37 -4.79 4.89
CA LEU A 109 4.41 -5.43 5.78
C LEU A 109 4.26 -6.90 5.36
N SER A 110 4.83 -7.79 6.16
CA SER A 110 4.78 -9.25 5.97
C SER A 110 4.49 -10.01 7.27
N THR A 111 4.68 -9.37 8.42
CA THR A 111 4.51 -9.96 9.75
C THR A 111 3.68 -9.07 10.67
N ALA A 112 3.29 -9.62 11.83
CA ALA A 112 2.61 -8.87 12.87
C ALA A 112 3.51 -7.79 13.50
N GLN A 113 4.82 -8.05 13.55
CA GLN A 113 5.83 -7.09 14.00
C GLN A 113 5.90 -5.89 13.04
N ASP A 114 5.91 -6.16 11.73
CA ASP A 114 5.86 -5.11 10.72
C ASP A 114 4.59 -4.27 10.86
N ALA A 115 3.43 -4.91 11.08
CA ALA A 115 2.17 -4.19 11.28
C ALA A 115 2.19 -3.25 12.49
N ALA A 116 2.82 -3.67 13.60
CA ALA A 116 2.99 -2.82 14.77
C ALA A 116 3.90 -1.63 14.47
N GLU A 117 4.98 -1.82 13.71
CA GLU A 117 5.87 -0.73 13.31
C GLU A 117 5.20 0.22 12.30
N MET A 118 4.42 -0.30 11.34
CA MET A 118 3.63 0.53 10.41
C MET A 118 2.66 1.43 11.17
N GLU A 119 1.99 0.90 12.19
CA GLU A 119 1.08 1.70 13.01
C GLU A 119 1.82 2.79 13.78
N ARG A 120 3.00 2.47 14.34
CA ARG A 120 3.85 3.46 15.01
C ARG A 120 4.30 4.58 14.07
N LEU A 121 4.84 4.21 12.91
CA LEU A 121 5.33 5.15 11.89
C LEU A 121 4.20 6.00 11.31
N TYR A 122 3.02 5.41 11.11
CA TYR A 122 1.84 6.13 10.65
C TYR A 122 1.44 7.21 11.67
N CYS A 123 1.35 6.83 12.95
CA CYS A 123 0.99 7.77 14.03
C CYS A 123 1.97 8.94 14.13
N ILE A 124 3.27 8.68 13.98
CA ILE A 124 4.30 9.74 13.97
C ILE A 124 4.11 10.65 12.74
N SER A 125 3.92 10.07 11.56
CA SER A 125 3.83 10.82 10.30
C SER A 125 2.59 11.71 10.19
N VAL A 126 1.52 11.41 10.95
CA VAL A 126 0.29 12.22 10.95
C VAL A 126 0.15 13.14 12.17
N ASP A 127 1.11 13.10 13.10
CA ASP A 127 1.09 13.94 14.29
C ASP A 127 1.43 15.38 13.94
N LYS A 128 0.41 16.24 13.93
CA LYS A 128 0.53 17.68 13.64
C LYS A 128 1.43 18.46 14.60
N ARG A 129 1.89 17.86 15.71
CA ARG A 129 2.87 18.49 16.62
C ARG A 129 4.30 18.36 16.10
N LEU A 130 4.54 17.48 15.14
CA LEU A 130 5.87 17.18 14.60
C LEU A 130 6.11 17.79 13.21
N ILE A 131 5.11 18.48 12.64
CA ILE A 131 5.11 19.03 11.27
C ILE A 131 4.74 20.51 11.28
#